data_AF-I2QNT5-F1
#
_entry.id   AF-I2QNT5-F1
#
_cell.length_a   1.000
_cell.length_b   1.000
_cell.length_c   1.000
_cell.angle_alpha   90.00
_cell.angle_beta   90.00
_cell.angle_gamma   90.00
#
_symmetry.space_group_name_H-M   'P 1'
#
loop_
_entity.id
_entity.type
_entity.pdbx_description
1 polymer ?
#
loop_
_entity_poly.entity_id
_entity_poly.type
_entity_poly.pdbx_seq_one_letter_code
_entity_poly.pdbx_strand_id
1 'polypeptide(L)' 'MKITLANAEAALDEVQRDSDKLHSEELRKTIANYIEAQREALKALRKKLH' A
#
# COMPACT_ATOMS: atom_id res chain seq x y z
N MET A 1 14.27 1.72 13.42
CA MET A 1 13.24 0.67 13.55
C MET A 1 13.34 -0.28 12.38
N LYS A 2 13.29 -1.60 12.59
CA LYS A 2 13.04 -2.53 11.48
C LYS A 2 11.55 -2.47 11.16
N ILE A 3 11.19 -2.07 9.94
CA ILE A 3 9.80 -2.10 9.48
C ILE A 3 9.42 -3.56 9.29
N THR A 4 8.39 -4.02 9.99
CA THR A 4 7.81 -5.36 9.80
C THR A 4 6.89 -5.35 8.58
N LEU A 5 6.58 -6.53 8.02
CA LEU A 5 5.58 -6.61 6.94
C LEU A 5 4.23 -6.02 7.36
N ALA A 6 3.81 -6.24 8.60
CA ALA A 6 2.58 -5.64 9.15
C ALA A 6 2.63 -4.11 9.19
N ASN A 7 3.79 -3.52 9.53
CA ASN A 7 3.94 -2.06 9.49
C ASN A 7 3.87 -1.51 8.05
N ALA A 8 4.38 -2.26 7.08
CA ALA A 8 4.29 -1.88 5.67
C ALA A 8 2.85 -1.98 5.14
N GLU A 9 2.11 -3.04 5.50
CA GLU A 9 0.68 -3.18 5.19
C GLU A 9 -0.13 -2.00 5.76
N ALA A 10 0.09 -1.65 7.03
CA ALA A 10 -0.60 -0.53 7.68
C ALA A 10 -0.27 0.83 7.03
N ALA A 11 0.97 1.04 6.60
CA ALA A 11 1.37 2.27 5.90
C ALA A 11 0.64 2.43 4.55
N LEU A 12 0.41 1.32 3.82
CA LEU A 12 -0.37 1.38 2.58
C LEU A 12 -1.84 1.75 2.85
N ASP A 13 -2.42 1.27 3.95
CA ASP A 13 -3.78 1.63 4.34
C ASP A 13 -3.89 3.11 4.75
N GLU A 14 -2.87 3.68 5.38
CA GLU A 14 -2.78 5.12 5.65
C GLU A 14 -2.74 5.94 4.36
N VAL A 15 -1.87 5.57 3.41
CA VAL A 15 -1.78 6.27 2.11
C VAL A 15 -3.10 6.16 1.34
N GLN A 16 -3.78 5.01 1.37
CA GLN A 16 -5.09 4.87 0.74
C GLN A 16 -6.10 5.87 1.32
N ARG A 17 -6.22 5.92 2.66
CA ARG A 17 -7.16 6.83 3.35
C ARG A 17 -6.89 8.30 3.06
N ASP A 18 -5.63 8.69 2.94
CA ASP A 18 -5.27 10.07 2.60
C ASP A 18 -5.50 10.36 1.12
N SER A 19 -5.24 9.38 0.24
CA SER A 19 -5.51 9.51 -1.18
C SER A 19 -7.01 9.66 -1.46
N ASP A 20 -7.88 8.99 -0.72
CA ASP A 20 -9.33 9.05 -0.89
C ASP A 20 -9.89 10.47 -0.67
N LYS A 21 -9.17 11.31 0.09
CA LYS A 21 -9.52 12.72 0.35
C LYS A 21 -9.11 13.65 -0.80
N LEU A 22 -8.31 13.19 -1.76
CA LEU A 22 -7.86 14.01 -2.88
C LEU A 22 -9.00 14.29 -3.86
N HIS A 23 -9.09 15.54 -4.30
CA HIS A 23 -10.10 15.95 -5.28
C HIS A 23 -9.84 15.39 -6.69
N SER A 24 -8.56 15.22 -7.06
CA SER A 24 -8.18 14.69 -8.37
C SER A 24 -8.45 13.19 -8.48
N GLU A 25 -9.33 12.79 -9.40
CA GLU A 25 -9.62 11.38 -9.66
C GLU A 25 -8.45 10.64 -10.31
N GLU A 26 -7.72 11.30 -11.22
CA GLU A 26 -6.55 10.73 -11.88
C GLU A 26 -5.44 10.40 -10.87
N LEU A 27 -5.21 11.32 -9.93
CA LEU A 27 -4.23 11.11 -8.87
C LEU A 27 -4.66 9.97 -7.93
N ARG A 28 -5.96 9.91 -7.57
CA ARG A 28 -6.50 8.80 -6.77
C ARG A 28 -6.30 7.45 -7.45
N LYS A 29 -6.62 7.33 -8.75
CA LYS A 29 -6.42 6.10 -9.52
C LYS A 29 -4.95 5.69 -9.58
N THR A 30 -4.06 6.66 -9.78
CA THR A 30 -2.61 6.40 -9.83
C THR A 30 -2.09 5.86 -8.50
N ILE A 31 -2.51 6.48 -7.38
CA ILE A 31 -2.12 6.04 -6.03
C ILE A 31 -2.71 4.66 -5.72
N ALA A 32 -3.98 4.41 -6.05
CA ALA A 32 -4.62 3.11 -5.83
C ALA A 32 -3.89 1.99 -6.59
N ASN A 33 -3.55 2.19 -7.87
CA ASN A 33 -2.78 1.23 -8.65
C ASN A 33 -1.41 0.92 -8.04
N TYR A 34 -0.72 1.96 -7.53
CA TYR A 34 0.56 1.79 -6.86
C TYR A 34 0.42 1.01 -5.54
N ILE A 35 -0.60 1.31 -4.74
CA ILE A 35 -0.89 0.60 -3.49
C ILE A 35 -1.14 -0.89 -3.75
N GLU A 36 -1.94 -1.23 -4.77
CA GLU A 36 -2.22 -2.62 -5.13
C GLU A 36 -0.96 -3.38 -5.57
N ALA A 37 -0.10 -2.76 -6.38
CA ALA A 37 1.19 -3.36 -6.76
C ALA A 37 2.06 -3.65 -5.52
N GLN A 38 2.07 -2.75 -4.54
CA GLN A 38 2.82 -2.92 -3.30
C GLN A 38 2.21 -3.99 -2.38
N ARG A 39 0.88 -4.10 -2.31
CA ARG A 39 0.19 -5.17 -1.57
C ARG A 39 0.54 -6.56 -2.11
N GLU A 40 0.57 -6.73 -3.43
CA GLU A 40 0.97 -8.00 -4.04
C GLU A 40 2.47 -8.30 -3.81
N ALA A 41 3.34 -7.29 -3.83
CA ALA A 41 4.75 -7.47 -3.47
C ALA A 41 4.92 -7.91 -2.00
N LEU A 42 4.20 -7.30 -1.06
CA LEU A 42 4.22 -7.67 0.36
C LEU A 42 3.69 -9.09 0.58
N LYS A 43 2.61 -9.48 -0.12
CA LYS A 43 2.05 -10.83 -0.09
C LYS A 43 3.04 -11.87 -0.63
N ALA A 44 3.74 -11.56 -1.72
CA ALA A 44 4.79 -12.43 -2.26
C ALA A 44 5.97 -12.58 -1.27
N LEU A 45 6.38 -11.50 -0.61
CA LEU A 45 7.41 -11.54 0.43
C LEU A 45 6.96 -12.38 1.63
N ARG A 46 5.71 -12.20 2.07
CA ARG A 46 5.13 -12.98 3.18
C ARG A 46 5.14 -14.48 2.89
N LYS A 47 4.82 -14.89 1.65
CA LYS A 47 4.89 -16.28 1.20
C LYS A 47 6.31 -16.85 1.14
N LYS A 48 7.35 -16.03 0.96
CA LYS A 48 8.75 -16.48 0.96
C LYS A 48 9.33 -16.65 2.36
N LEU A 49 8.74 -15.98 3.35
CA LEU A 49 9.19 -15.97 4.75
C LEU A 49 8.46 -17.00 5.62
N HIS A 50 7.37 -17.58 5.12
CA HIS A 50 6.64 -18.70 5.71
C HIS A 50 6.99 -19.99 4.97
#